data_AF-A0AAD1JGM6-F1
#
_entry.id   AF-A0AAD1JGM6-F1
#
_cell.length_a   1.000
_cell.length_b   1.000
_cell.length_c   1.000
_cell.angle_alpha   90.00
_cell.angle_beta   90.00
_cell.angle_gamma   90.00
#
_symmetry.space_group_name_H-M   'P 1'
#
loop_
_entity.id
_entity.type
_entity.pdbx_description
1 polymer ?
#
loop_
_entity_poly.entity_id
_entity_poly.type
_entity_poly.pdbx_seq_one_letter_code
_entity_poly.pdbx_strand_id
1 'polypeptide(L)'
;MRQIVPVTIRYLNSDAENNVSFTFINEQNVSLRAMQESLIQDELYHYKTLYFKILGMHAKLPDIILTTQNYTATLQGLPLQVNNLNYPRDFCNVLAKNLHITQHKSVQFNQHVNLVVMKLEGNMSNLEDFAIPYAQKGEIKEINKSFPVAQIIYYAFIPADINELKMSYFNTDKREFQKLSFPIKVKDEIVSTQSDINPAEDKNKTLKITIFVTLGVVLLLLAFWLRSIFNALLALLAFFYAGYLSMPMQRVCLKENSKIYILPTKNSTIFRINHHRQKYIKLNEVSGYVKIELENNKVGWVKYEDLCQN
;
A
#
# COMPACT_ATOMS: atom_id res chain seq x y z
N MET A 1 -18.22 23.73 4.36
CA MET A 1 -17.75 22.35 4.65
C MET A 1 -18.92 21.40 4.56
N ARG A 2 -18.68 20.10 4.36
CA ARG A 2 -19.71 19.15 3.93
C ARG A 2 -19.89 18.02 4.94
N GLN A 3 -20.54 18.32 6.07
CA GLN A 3 -20.81 17.31 7.11
C GLN A 3 -21.83 16.26 6.63
N ILE A 4 -21.72 15.06 7.18
CA ILE A 4 -22.72 13.99 7.03
C ILE A 4 -23.66 13.99 8.23
N VAL A 5 -24.96 13.98 7.95
CA VAL A 5 -26.04 13.99 8.94
C VAL A 5 -26.87 12.71 8.79
N PRO A 6 -26.99 11.90 9.85
CA PRO A 6 -27.87 10.74 9.86
C PRO A 6 -29.31 11.16 10.20
N VAL A 7 -30.28 10.62 9.49
CA VAL A 7 -31.72 10.75 9.75
C VAL A 7 -32.30 9.35 9.86
N THR A 8 -32.82 8.99 11.03
CA THR A 8 -33.44 7.67 11.26
C THR A 8 -34.95 7.81 11.19
N ILE A 9 -35.56 7.03 10.30
CA ILE A 9 -37.01 6.92 10.15
C ILE A 9 -37.48 5.68 10.89
N ARG A 10 -38.63 5.78 11.54
CA ARG A 10 -39.34 4.68 12.20
C ARG A 10 -40.68 4.45 11.51
N TYR A 11 -41.00 3.19 11.19
CA TYR A 11 -42.28 2.77 10.61
C TYR A 11 -42.67 1.37 11.12
N LEU A 12 -43.90 0.91 10.89
CA LEU A 12 -44.41 -0.33 11.48
C LEU A 12 -43.81 -1.58 10.82
N ASN A 13 -43.63 -2.65 11.59
CA ASN A 13 -43.04 -3.89 11.10
C ASN A 13 -43.85 -4.57 9.99
N SER A 14 -45.17 -4.56 10.13
CA SER A 14 -46.11 -5.06 9.12
C SER A 14 -45.96 -4.41 7.75
N ASP A 15 -45.37 -3.21 7.68
CA ASP A 15 -45.14 -2.53 6.42
C ASP A 15 -43.86 -2.98 5.74
N ALA A 16 -42.80 -3.35 6.49
CA ALA A 16 -41.52 -3.77 5.90
C ALA A 16 -41.59 -5.10 5.14
N GLU A 17 -42.44 -6.03 5.60
CA GLU A 17 -42.75 -7.27 4.87
C GLU A 17 -43.43 -6.98 3.52
N ASN A 18 -44.07 -5.81 3.40
CA ASN A 18 -44.84 -5.36 2.25
C ASN A 18 -44.09 -4.27 1.45
N ASN A 19 -42.99 -4.63 0.77
CA ASN A 19 -42.26 -3.78 -0.21
C ASN A 19 -42.38 -2.26 0.01
N VAL A 20 -41.72 -1.73 1.05
CA VAL A 20 -41.69 -0.29 1.34
C VAL A 20 -40.80 0.43 0.34
N SER A 21 -41.30 1.53 -0.23
CA SER A 21 -40.52 2.44 -1.07
C SER A 21 -40.41 3.84 -0.46
N PHE A 22 -39.29 4.50 -0.72
CA PHE A 22 -38.99 5.84 -0.24
C PHE A 22 -38.75 6.76 -1.43
N THR A 23 -39.45 7.90 -1.45
CA THR A 23 -39.21 8.98 -2.40
C THR A 23 -38.78 10.23 -1.66
N PHE A 24 -37.81 10.95 -2.21
CA PHE A 24 -37.25 12.18 -1.65
C PHE A 24 -37.57 13.34 -2.59
N ILE A 25 -38.14 14.41 -2.04
CA ILE A 25 -38.46 15.63 -2.80
C ILE A 25 -38.09 16.87 -2.00
N ASN A 26 -38.02 18.01 -2.68
CA ASN A 26 -37.85 19.34 -2.07
C ASN A 26 -36.56 19.48 -1.21
N GLU A 27 -35.52 18.69 -1.48
CA GLU A 27 -34.20 18.89 -0.90
C GLU A 27 -33.53 20.17 -1.41
N GLN A 28 -32.70 20.78 -0.56
CA GLN A 28 -31.85 21.91 -0.95
C GLN A 28 -30.47 21.73 -0.37
N ASN A 29 -29.43 21.85 -1.20
CA ASN A 29 -28.03 21.77 -0.78
C ASN A 29 -27.70 20.57 0.12
N VAL A 30 -28.35 19.42 -0.11
CA VAL A 30 -28.04 18.12 0.50
C VAL A 30 -28.06 17.05 -0.57
N SER A 31 -27.35 15.95 -0.35
CA SER A 31 -27.46 14.75 -1.18
C SER A 31 -27.49 13.49 -0.33
N LEU A 32 -28.32 12.53 -0.73
CA LEU A 32 -28.34 11.21 -0.11
C LEU A 32 -27.04 10.47 -0.46
N ARG A 33 -26.32 9.98 0.55
CA ARG A 33 -25.07 9.22 0.38
C ARG A 33 -25.28 7.72 0.55
N ALA A 34 -26.10 7.33 1.53
CA ALA A 34 -26.42 5.95 1.81
C ALA A 34 -27.76 5.85 2.55
N MET A 35 -28.41 4.70 2.37
CA MET A 35 -29.59 4.27 3.10
C MET A 35 -29.31 2.85 3.59
N GLN A 36 -29.49 2.59 4.88
CA GLN A 36 -29.26 1.26 5.46
C GLN A 36 -30.27 0.97 6.57
N GLU A 37 -30.50 -0.31 6.83
CA GLU A 37 -31.25 -0.74 8.01
C GLU A 37 -30.51 -0.31 9.28
N SER A 38 -31.27 0.15 10.27
CA SER A 38 -30.71 0.54 11.56
C SER A 38 -30.35 -0.69 12.39
N LEU A 39 -29.41 -0.53 13.31
CA LEU A 39 -29.04 -1.57 14.28
C LEU A 39 -30.05 -1.68 15.44
N ILE A 40 -31.11 -0.87 15.44
CA ILE A 40 -32.16 -0.86 16.45
C ILE A 40 -33.08 -2.06 16.19
N GLN A 41 -33.17 -2.98 17.15
CA GLN A 41 -34.11 -4.10 17.13
C GLN A 41 -35.35 -3.75 17.94
N ASP A 42 -36.52 -3.92 17.33
CA ASP A 42 -37.84 -3.64 17.91
C ASP A 42 -38.87 -4.55 17.24
N GLU A 43 -39.75 -5.16 18.04
CA GLU A 43 -40.74 -6.12 17.55
C GLU A 43 -41.90 -5.46 16.78
N LEU A 44 -42.16 -4.17 17.02
CA LEU A 44 -43.27 -3.44 16.41
C LEU A 44 -42.80 -2.50 15.30
N TYR A 45 -41.56 -2.01 15.38
CA TYR A 45 -41.06 -0.97 14.48
C TYR A 45 -39.79 -1.35 13.71
N HIS A 46 -39.77 -1.00 12.43
CA HIS A 46 -38.56 -1.01 11.61
C HIS A 46 -37.93 0.38 11.59
N TYR A 47 -36.60 0.39 11.58
CA TYR A 47 -35.80 1.60 11.60
C TYR A 47 -34.86 1.62 10.42
N LYS A 48 -34.91 2.70 9.64
CA LYS A 48 -34.01 2.92 8.50
C LYS A 48 -33.25 4.20 8.66
N THR A 49 -31.93 4.15 8.50
CA THR A 49 -31.05 5.32 8.65
C THR A 49 -30.56 5.80 7.30
N LEU A 50 -30.78 7.09 7.04
CA LEU A 50 -30.38 7.82 5.85
C LEU A 50 -29.23 8.73 6.18
N TYR A 51 -28.17 8.69 5.37
CA TYR A 51 -27.01 9.57 5.53
C TYR A 51 -27.03 10.62 4.46
N PHE A 52 -27.25 11.88 4.86
CA PHE A 52 -27.24 13.02 3.96
C PHE A 52 -25.93 13.79 4.09
N LYS A 53 -25.34 14.16 2.96
CA LYS A 53 -24.20 15.07 2.91
C LYS A 53 -24.69 16.48 2.65
N ILE A 54 -24.28 17.41 3.49
CA ILE A 54 -24.51 18.85 3.29
C ILE A 54 -23.60 19.35 2.17
N LEU A 55 -24.16 20.04 1.18
CA LEU A 55 -23.44 20.57 0.02
C LEU A 55 -23.13 22.07 0.13
N GLY A 56 -23.93 22.82 0.89
CA GLY A 56 -23.81 24.28 0.99
C GLY A 56 -24.62 24.90 2.12
N MET A 57 -24.64 26.23 2.14
CA MET A 57 -25.45 27.03 3.07
C MET A 57 -26.94 26.84 2.79
N HIS A 58 -27.81 27.20 3.74
CA HIS A 58 -29.27 27.09 3.60
C HIS A 58 -29.72 25.68 3.20
N ALA A 59 -29.05 24.65 3.73
CA ALA A 59 -29.39 23.27 3.43
C ALA A 59 -30.75 22.89 4.03
N LYS A 60 -31.53 22.08 3.32
CA LYS A 60 -32.82 21.54 3.75
C LYS A 60 -32.85 20.05 3.46
N LEU A 61 -33.18 19.24 4.47
CA LEU A 61 -33.46 17.81 4.26
C LEU A 61 -34.68 17.64 3.32
N PRO A 62 -34.73 16.57 2.51
CA PRO A 62 -35.90 16.29 1.68
C PRO A 62 -37.14 16.03 2.53
N ASP A 63 -38.29 16.32 1.95
CA ASP A 63 -39.53 15.71 2.40
C ASP A 63 -39.49 14.23 1.98
N ILE A 64 -39.83 13.33 2.91
CA ILE A 64 -39.70 11.89 2.73
C ILE A 64 -41.08 11.29 2.59
N ILE A 65 -41.35 10.74 1.42
CA ILE A 65 -42.59 10.04 1.12
C ILE A 65 -42.34 8.55 1.29
N LEU A 66 -43.02 7.96 2.26
CA LEU A 66 -43.08 6.53 2.52
C LEU A 66 -44.31 5.98 1.82
N THR A 67 -44.12 5.03 0.91
CA THR A 67 -45.23 4.33 0.26
C THR A 67 -45.17 2.86 0.61
N THR A 68 -46.25 2.37 1.23
CA THR A 68 -46.50 0.95 1.53
C THR A 68 -47.64 0.45 0.63
N GLN A 69 -48.03 -0.82 0.75
CA GLN A 69 -49.22 -1.32 0.05
C GLN A 69 -50.52 -0.66 0.52
N ASN A 70 -50.57 -0.20 1.78
CA ASN A 70 -51.81 0.21 2.45
C ASN A 70 -51.95 1.73 2.58
N TYR A 71 -50.84 2.47 2.63
CA TYR A 71 -50.88 3.91 2.82
C TYR A 71 -49.64 4.61 2.25
N THR A 72 -49.80 5.93 2.08
CA THR A 72 -48.70 6.84 1.80
C THR A 72 -48.60 7.85 2.93
N ALA A 73 -47.42 7.99 3.51
CA ALA A 73 -47.14 8.97 4.55
C ALA A 73 -46.04 9.92 4.08
N THR A 74 -46.15 11.20 4.43
CA THR A 74 -45.15 12.22 4.10
C THR A 74 -44.59 12.82 5.37
N LEU A 75 -43.26 12.80 5.50
CA LEU A 75 -42.52 13.50 6.54
C LEU A 75 -41.92 14.77 5.94
N GLN A 76 -42.21 15.92 6.55
CA GLN A 76 -41.69 17.20 6.08
C GLN A 76 -40.21 17.34 6.42
N GLY A 77 -39.42 17.76 5.42
CA GLY A 77 -37.99 17.98 5.54
C GLY A 77 -37.68 19.24 6.35
N LEU A 78 -36.68 19.15 7.23
CA LEU A 78 -36.29 20.25 8.11
C LEU A 78 -35.16 21.09 7.49
N PRO A 79 -35.21 22.43 7.62
CA PRO A 79 -34.07 23.29 7.30
C PRO A 79 -32.94 23.06 8.30
N LEU A 80 -31.70 23.10 7.82
CA LEU A 80 -30.49 22.89 8.59
C LEU A 80 -29.76 24.21 8.81
N GLN A 81 -29.28 24.42 10.04
CA GLN A 81 -28.37 25.52 10.35
C GLN A 81 -26.94 25.10 10.00
N VAL A 82 -26.41 25.65 8.91
CA VAL A 82 -25.05 25.39 8.43
C VAL A 82 -24.17 26.58 8.80
N ASN A 83 -23.11 26.33 9.56
CA ASN A 83 -22.14 27.34 9.96
C ASN A 83 -20.80 27.10 9.26
N ASN A 84 -20.14 28.20 8.89
CA ASN A 84 -18.75 28.14 8.45
C ASN A 84 -17.82 28.14 9.67
N LEU A 85 -16.85 27.24 9.63
CA LEU A 85 -15.78 27.13 10.61
C LEU A 85 -14.59 27.93 10.09
N ASN A 86 -13.89 28.60 10.99
CA ASN A 86 -12.57 29.13 10.73
C ASN A 86 -11.56 27.97 10.81
N TYR A 87 -11.04 27.51 9.68
CA TYR A 87 -10.21 26.32 9.59
C TYR A 87 -8.72 26.67 9.46
N PRO A 88 -7.82 25.84 10.02
CA PRO A 88 -6.38 26.05 9.89
C PRO A 88 -5.89 25.75 8.47
N ARG A 89 -4.69 26.26 8.13
CA ARG A 89 -4.07 26.08 6.80
C ARG A 89 -3.77 24.63 6.43
N ASP A 90 -3.63 23.76 7.43
CA ASP A 90 -3.34 22.33 7.28
C ASP A 90 -4.61 21.45 7.23
N PHE A 91 -5.79 22.08 7.16
CA PHE A 91 -7.07 21.37 7.13
C PHE A 91 -7.24 20.54 5.86
N CYS A 92 -7.56 19.26 6.01
CA CYS A 92 -7.66 18.30 4.91
C CYS A 92 -9.07 18.18 4.29
N ASN A 93 -9.97 19.12 4.57
CA ASN A 93 -11.38 19.13 4.13
C ASN A 93 -12.27 18.01 4.69
N VAL A 94 -11.80 17.27 5.70
CA VAL A 94 -12.56 16.17 6.32
C VAL A 94 -13.19 16.59 7.64
N LEU A 95 -14.49 16.32 7.75
CA LEU A 95 -15.30 16.31 8.96
C LEU A 95 -15.62 14.85 9.25
N ALA A 96 -15.31 14.37 10.45
CA ALA A 96 -15.53 12.98 10.83
C ALA A 96 -15.67 12.84 12.34
N LYS A 97 -16.29 11.76 12.82
CA LYS A 97 -16.24 11.42 14.25
C LYS A 97 -14.84 10.95 14.66
N ASN A 98 -14.20 10.19 13.79
CA ASN A 98 -12.80 9.81 13.89
C ASN A 98 -12.19 9.74 12.48
N LEU A 99 -10.88 9.95 12.40
CA LEU A 99 -10.11 9.79 11.16
C LEU A 99 -8.78 9.15 11.52
N HIS A 100 -8.45 8.06 10.84
CA HIS A 100 -7.25 7.28 11.07
C HIS A 100 -6.48 7.07 9.78
N ILE A 101 -5.15 7.18 9.88
CA ILE A 101 -4.22 6.73 8.84
C ILE A 101 -3.89 5.29 9.17
N THR A 102 -4.49 4.35 8.46
CA THR A 102 -4.31 2.92 8.74
C THR A 102 -3.01 2.39 8.15
N GLN A 103 -2.59 2.94 7.00
CA GLN A 103 -1.35 2.59 6.33
C GLN A 103 -0.77 3.80 5.60
N HIS A 104 0.55 3.89 5.51
CA HIS A 104 1.23 4.87 4.67
C HIS A 104 2.56 4.31 4.15
N LYS A 105 2.94 4.73 2.95
CA LYS A 105 4.26 4.50 2.34
C LYS A 105 4.71 5.78 1.65
N SER A 106 5.99 6.08 1.77
CA SER A 106 6.64 7.19 1.05
C SER A 106 7.73 6.64 0.16
N VAL A 107 7.75 7.08 -1.09
CA VAL A 107 8.79 6.72 -2.08
C VAL A 107 9.29 7.99 -2.77
N GLN A 108 10.56 7.99 -3.17
CA GLN A 108 11.10 9.10 -3.94
C GLN A 108 10.48 9.05 -5.35
N PHE A 109 9.82 10.12 -5.77
CA PHE A 109 9.32 10.22 -7.15
C PHE A 109 10.37 10.86 -8.06
N ASN A 110 11.00 11.94 -7.58
CA ASN A 110 12.17 12.57 -8.19
C ASN A 110 12.99 13.32 -7.12
N GLN A 111 13.98 14.11 -7.53
CA GLN A 111 14.86 14.85 -6.61
C GLN A 111 14.14 15.95 -5.79
N HIS A 112 12.95 16.39 -6.20
CA HIS A 112 12.21 17.50 -5.58
C HIS A 112 10.88 17.08 -4.96
N VAL A 113 10.41 15.85 -5.22
CA VAL A 113 9.07 15.39 -4.86
C VAL A 113 9.11 13.94 -4.39
N ASN A 114 8.45 13.71 -3.26
CA ASN A 114 8.14 12.39 -2.73
C ASN A 114 6.69 12.03 -3.08
N LEU A 115 6.47 10.79 -3.49
CA LEU A 115 5.11 10.24 -3.58
C LEU A 115 4.76 9.60 -2.23
N VAL A 116 3.69 10.09 -1.63
CA VAL A 116 3.10 9.53 -0.42
C VAL A 116 1.80 8.83 -0.79
N VAL A 117 1.73 7.53 -0.51
CA VAL A 117 0.53 6.73 -0.64
C VAL A 117 0.01 6.44 0.75
N MET A 118 -1.26 6.70 1.01
CA MET A 118 -1.87 6.49 2.32
C MET A 118 -3.26 5.90 2.22
N LYS A 119 -3.56 5.00 3.16
CA LYS A 119 -4.90 4.48 3.39
C LYS A 119 -5.50 5.19 4.59
N LEU A 120 -6.66 5.82 4.38
CA LEU A 120 -7.40 6.53 5.42
C LEU A 120 -8.72 5.82 5.68
N GLU A 121 -9.14 5.83 6.93
CA GLU A 121 -10.44 5.36 7.39
C GLU A 121 -11.10 6.43 8.24
N GLY A 122 -12.38 6.68 8.02
CA GLY A 122 -13.12 7.68 8.79
C GLY A 122 -14.57 7.28 9.02
N ASN A 123 -15.00 7.36 10.28
CA ASN A 123 -16.40 7.14 10.69
C ASN A 123 -17.21 8.43 10.54
N MET A 124 -18.41 8.30 9.95
CA MET A 124 -19.33 9.41 9.68
C MET A 124 -18.61 10.56 8.98
N SER A 125 -17.82 10.21 7.96
CA SER A 125 -16.85 11.10 7.35
C SER A 125 -17.19 11.45 5.91
N ASN A 126 -16.90 12.68 5.50
CA ASN A 126 -16.94 13.11 4.09
C ASN A 126 -15.61 12.85 3.37
N LEU A 127 -15.05 11.65 3.54
CA LEU A 127 -13.71 11.30 3.04
C LEU A 127 -13.51 11.53 1.54
N GLU A 128 -14.57 11.55 0.73
CA GLU A 128 -14.46 11.92 -0.69
C GLU A 128 -13.97 13.36 -0.96
N ASP A 129 -14.04 14.26 0.03
CA ASP A 129 -13.56 15.64 -0.10
C ASP A 129 -12.11 15.78 0.39
N PHE A 130 -11.47 14.69 0.83
CA PHE A 130 -10.11 14.71 1.38
C PHE A 130 -9.11 15.28 0.38
N ALA A 131 -8.36 16.28 0.82
CA ALA A 131 -7.25 16.84 0.07
C ALA A 131 -6.17 17.38 1.00
N ILE A 132 -4.90 17.18 0.65
CA ILE A 132 -3.79 17.77 1.39
C ILE A 132 -3.48 19.15 0.78
N PRO A 133 -3.67 20.26 1.52
CA PRO A 133 -3.66 21.61 0.94
C PRO A 133 -2.31 22.04 0.36
N TYR A 134 -1.21 21.50 0.87
CA TYR A 134 0.15 21.83 0.42
C TYR A 134 0.77 20.74 -0.47
N ALA A 135 0.01 19.71 -0.86
CA ALA A 135 0.47 18.76 -1.86
C ALA A 135 0.50 19.44 -3.24
N GLN A 136 1.57 19.24 -4.02
CA GLN A 136 1.65 19.76 -5.39
C GLN A 136 0.57 19.15 -6.29
N LYS A 137 0.25 17.89 -6.02
CA LYS A 137 -0.85 17.16 -6.63
C LYS A 137 -1.32 16.11 -5.63
N GLY A 138 -2.62 15.88 -5.58
CA GLY A 138 -3.16 14.76 -4.80
C GLY A 138 -4.46 14.24 -5.39
N GLU A 139 -4.68 12.95 -5.26
CA GLU A 139 -5.82 12.27 -5.85
C GLU A 139 -6.26 11.05 -5.03
N ILE A 140 -7.56 10.84 -4.98
CA ILE A 140 -8.17 9.62 -4.43
C ILE A 140 -8.10 8.55 -5.53
N LYS A 141 -7.36 7.47 -5.28
CA LYS A 141 -7.25 6.32 -6.22
C LYS A 141 -8.39 5.33 -6.04
N GLU A 142 -8.74 5.06 -4.80
CA GLU A 142 -9.82 4.16 -4.45
C GLU A 142 -10.64 4.77 -3.33
N ILE A 143 -11.95 4.56 -3.38
CA ILE A 143 -12.89 4.95 -2.34
C ILE A 143 -13.90 3.84 -2.10
N ASN A 144 -13.90 3.31 -0.88
CA ASN A 144 -14.98 2.52 -0.37
C ASN A 144 -15.96 3.45 0.37
N LYS A 145 -17.18 3.57 -0.17
CA LYS A 145 -18.26 4.42 0.35
C LYS A 145 -19.20 3.66 1.30
N SER A 146 -18.74 2.59 1.94
CA SER A 146 -19.48 1.96 3.03
C SER A 146 -19.80 3.00 4.11
N PHE A 147 -21.01 2.92 4.67
CA PHE A 147 -21.41 3.70 5.82
C PHE A 147 -21.66 2.77 7.02
N PRO A 148 -21.37 3.21 8.25
CA PRO A 148 -20.87 4.54 8.62
C PRO A 148 -19.35 4.74 8.46
N VAL A 149 -18.61 3.71 8.05
CA VAL A 149 -17.14 3.75 7.94
C VAL A 149 -16.71 3.75 6.47
N ALA A 150 -16.15 4.87 6.03
CA ALA A 150 -15.58 5.03 4.69
C ALA A 150 -14.07 4.82 4.72
N GLN A 151 -13.52 4.34 3.61
CA GLN A 151 -12.07 4.16 3.43
C GLN A 151 -11.63 4.73 2.07
N ILE A 152 -10.44 5.32 2.02
CA ILE A 152 -9.82 5.77 0.77
C ILE A 152 -8.36 5.34 0.68
N ILE A 153 -7.88 5.18 -0.55
CA ILE A 153 -6.45 5.19 -0.88
C ILE A 153 -6.16 6.52 -1.58
N TYR A 154 -5.24 7.30 -1.01
CA TYR A 154 -4.88 8.64 -1.50
C TYR A 154 -3.42 8.70 -1.90
N TYR A 155 -3.15 9.32 -3.04
CA TYR A 155 -1.80 9.57 -3.56
C TYR A 155 -1.53 11.06 -3.45
N ALA A 156 -0.40 11.44 -2.86
CA ALA A 156 0.00 12.83 -2.68
C ALA A 156 1.45 13.03 -3.12
N PHE A 157 1.68 14.04 -3.96
CA PHE A 157 3.00 14.49 -4.38
C PHE A 157 3.44 15.62 -3.45
N ILE A 158 4.35 15.29 -2.53
CA ILE A 158 4.80 16.16 -1.45
C ILE A 158 6.22 16.65 -1.75
N PRO A 159 6.52 17.96 -1.59
CA PRO A 159 7.88 18.48 -1.70
C PRO A 159 8.91 17.68 -0.86
N ALA A 160 10.09 17.42 -1.43
CA ALA A 160 11.09 16.54 -0.83
C ALA A 160 11.74 17.12 0.45
N ASP A 161 11.63 18.42 0.68
CA ASP A 161 12.06 19.12 1.89
C ASP A 161 11.11 18.91 3.08
N ILE A 162 9.90 18.40 2.85
CA ILE A 162 8.95 18.07 3.90
C ILE A 162 9.24 16.66 4.44
N ASN A 163 9.74 16.60 5.66
CA ASN A 163 10.09 15.35 6.34
C ASN A 163 8.95 14.75 7.18
N GLU A 164 7.90 15.52 7.45
CA GLU A 164 6.75 15.10 8.24
C GLU A 164 5.47 15.61 7.59
N LEU A 165 4.56 14.70 7.31
CA LEU A 165 3.24 15.05 6.80
C LEU A 165 2.35 15.44 7.97
N LYS A 166 1.75 16.64 7.94
CA LYS A 166 0.89 17.19 9.00
C LYS A 166 -0.41 17.68 8.39
N MET A 167 -1.52 17.19 8.91
CA MET A 167 -2.83 17.65 8.50
C MET A 167 -3.75 17.76 9.70
N SER A 168 -4.83 18.50 9.54
CA SER A 168 -5.91 18.53 10.52
C SER A 168 -7.25 18.16 9.89
N TYR A 169 -8.11 17.53 10.68
CA TYR A 169 -9.50 17.26 10.33
C TYR A 169 -10.41 17.79 11.45
N PHE A 170 -11.67 18.08 11.15
CA PHE A 170 -12.61 18.54 12.17
C PHE A 170 -13.32 17.34 12.79
N ASN A 171 -13.11 17.14 14.09
CA ASN A 171 -13.79 16.08 14.83
C ASN A 171 -15.21 16.53 15.18
N THR A 172 -16.23 15.85 14.66
CA THR A 172 -17.64 16.26 14.83
C THR A 172 -18.20 15.98 16.21
N ASP A 173 -17.68 15.00 16.94
CA ASP A 173 -18.10 14.69 18.31
C ASP A 173 -17.47 15.68 19.31
N LYS A 174 -16.17 15.97 19.18
CA LYS A 174 -15.44 16.90 20.04
C LYS A 174 -15.59 18.37 19.63
N ARG A 175 -16.06 18.63 18.41
CA ARG A 175 -16.25 19.97 17.82
C ARG A 175 -14.96 20.80 17.75
N GLU A 176 -13.85 20.15 17.46
CA GLU A 176 -12.53 20.78 17.39
C GLU A 176 -11.69 20.21 16.23
N PHE A 177 -10.69 20.96 15.77
CA PHE A 177 -9.71 20.44 14.81
C PHE A 177 -8.69 19.54 15.51
N GLN A 178 -8.52 18.32 15.00
CA GLN A 178 -7.52 17.38 15.46
C GLN A 178 -6.43 17.19 14.43
N LYS A 179 -5.20 17.05 14.92
CA LYS A 179 -4.00 16.88 14.08
C LYS A 179 -3.72 15.40 13.86
N LEU A 180 -3.31 15.08 12.65
CA LEU A 180 -2.74 13.81 12.25
C LEU A 180 -1.37 14.08 11.64
N SER A 181 -0.36 13.31 12.05
CA SER A 181 0.96 13.40 11.45
C SER A 181 1.69 12.07 11.39
N PHE A 182 2.60 11.96 10.43
CA PHE A 182 3.54 10.85 10.32
C PHE A 182 4.80 11.29 9.57
N PRO A 183 5.96 10.67 9.86
CA PRO A 183 7.21 10.99 9.16
C PRO A 183 7.21 10.45 7.73
N ILE A 184 7.68 11.25 6.78
CA ILE A 184 7.93 10.85 5.39
C ILE A 184 9.30 10.16 5.35
N LYS A 185 9.29 8.84 5.54
CA LYS A 185 10.50 8.02 5.43
C LYS A 185 10.60 7.47 4.02
N VAL A 186 11.35 8.18 3.18
CA VAL A 186 11.66 7.74 1.83
C VAL A 186 12.61 6.55 1.93
N LYS A 187 12.15 5.37 1.49
CA LYS A 187 13.07 4.28 1.19
C LYS A 187 13.64 4.56 -0.19
N ASP A 188 14.96 4.47 -0.34
CA ASP A 188 15.64 4.47 -1.65
C ASP A 188 15.29 3.19 -2.43
N GLU A 189 14.03 3.07 -2.82
CA GLU A 189 13.55 2.16 -3.85
C GLU A 189 13.87 2.83 -5.20
N ILE A 190 15.16 2.99 -5.49
CA ILE A 190 15.60 3.12 -6.88
C ILE A 190 14.98 1.93 -7.59
N VAL A 191 14.08 2.19 -8.53
CA VAL A 191 13.22 1.21 -9.17
C VAL A 191 14.07 0.15 -9.85
N SER A 192 14.48 -0.87 -9.11
CA SER A 192 15.01 -2.10 -9.66
C SER A 192 13.79 -2.90 -10.08
N THR A 193 13.36 -2.68 -11.32
CA THR A 193 12.45 -3.55 -12.09
C THR A 193 13.00 -4.98 -12.26
N GLN A 194 13.97 -5.39 -11.46
CA GLN A 194 14.69 -6.67 -11.49
C GLN A 194 14.93 -7.22 -10.07
N SER A 195 14.11 -6.82 -9.09
CA SER A 195 14.16 -7.40 -7.75
C SER A 195 13.23 -8.60 -7.73
N ASP A 196 13.73 -9.78 -8.07
CA ASP A 196 13.23 -11.06 -7.55
C ASP A 196 13.99 -12.29 -8.06
N ILE A 197 14.99 -12.10 -8.93
CA ILE A 197 15.87 -13.20 -9.32
C ILE A 197 17.30 -12.77 -9.00
N ASN A 198 17.75 -13.08 -7.78
CA ASN A 198 19.18 -13.14 -7.49
C ASN A 198 19.69 -14.53 -7.93
N PRO A 199 20.38 -14.68 -9.06
CA PRO A 199 20.97 -15.95 -9.46
C PRO A 199 22.24 -16.30 -8.66
N ALA A 200 22.76 -15.39 -7.83
CA ALA A 200 24.00 -15.59 -7.06
C ALA A 200 23.82 -16.60 -5.93
N GLU A 201 22.68 -16.53 -5.25
CA GLU A 201 22.33 -17.48 -4.21
C GLU A 201 21.26 -18.43 -4.75
N ASP A 202 21.68 -19.62 -5.18
CA ASP A 202 20.81 -20.78 -5.08
C ASP A 202 20.45 -20.90 -3.58
N LYS A 203 19.29 -20.37 -3.19
CA LYS A 203 18.79 -20.37 -1.79
C LYS A 203 18.84 -21.76 -1.17
N ASN A 204 18.87 -22.79 -2.01
CA ASN A 204 18.90 -24.19 -1.61
C ASN A 204 20.29 -24.82 -1.74
N LYS A 205 21.37 -24.09 -2.06
CA LYS A 205 22.74 -24.63 -2.18
C LYS A 205 23.18 -25.31 -0.90
N THR A 206 23.02 -24.65 0.25
CA THR A 206 23.36 -25.22 1.57
C THR A 206 22.54 -26.47 1.85
N LEU A 207 21.23 -26.43 1.55
CA LEU A 207 20.34 -27.58 1.72
C LEU A 207 20.73 -28.77 0.81
N LYS A 208 21.03 -28.51 -0.47
CA LYS A 208 21.49 -29.52 -1.43
C LYS A 208 22.79 -30.16 -0.98
N ILE A 209 23.78 -29.36 -0.56
CA ILE A 209 25.05 -29.87 -0.03
C ILE A 209 24.80 -30.76 1.18
N THR A 210 23.98 -30.31 2.15
CA THR A 210 23.64 -31.11 3.33
C THR A 210 22.99 -32.44 2.96
N ILE A 211 22.03 -32.45 2.02
CA ILE A 211 21.36 -33.68 1.55
C ILE A 211 22.36 -34.65 0.90
N PHE A 212 23.24 -34.18 0.01
CA PHE A 212 24.17 -35.07 -0.68
C PHE A 212 25.29 -35.58 0.25
N VAL A 213 25.71 -34.79 1.23
CA VAL A 213 26.66 -35.24 2.26
C VAL A 213 26.02 -36.29 3.17
N THR A 214 24.81 -36.05 3.68
CA THR A 214 24.13 -37.04 4.54
C THR A 214 23.84 -38.33 3.78
N LEU A 215 23.38 -38.25 2.54
CA LEU A 215 23.18 -39.41 1.67
C LEU A 215 24.50 -40.17 1.44
N GLY A 216 25.60 -39.47 1.15
CA GLY A 216 26.91 -40.08 0.97
C GLY A 216 27.38 -40.84 2.21
N VAL A 217 27.19 -40.28 3.41
CA VAL A 217 27.55 -40.93 4.68
C VAL A 217 26.70 -42.18 4.93
N VAL A 218 25.38 -42.11 4.72
CA VAL A 218 24.49 -43.27 4.89
C VAL A 218 24.86 -44.39 3.92
N LEU A 219 25.16 -44.06 2.66
CA LEU A 219 25.59 -45.03 1.66
C LEU A 219 26.95 -45.66 1.97
N LEU A 220 27.89 -44.91 2.55
CA LEU A 220 29.16 -45.48 3.03
C LEU A 220 28.95 -46.47 4.18
N LEU A 221 28.10 -46.15 5.14
CA LEU A 221 27.77 -47.06 6.25
C LEU A 221 27.11 -48.35 5.74
N LEU A 222 26.18 -48.23 4.79
CA LEU A 222 25.57 -49.38 4.12
C LEU A 222 26.56 -50.18 3.29
N ALA A 223 27.50 -49.53 2.60
CA ALA A 223 28.56 -50.21 1.84
C ALA A 223 29.45 -51.05 2.77
N PHE A 224 29.78 -50.51 3.95
CA PHE A 224 30.55 -51.23 4.96
C PHE A 224 29.77 -52.41 5.56
N TRP A 225 28.50 -52.21 5.90
CA TRP A 225 27.68 -53.24 6.56
C TRP A 225 27.24 -54.37 5.61
N LEU A 226 26.83 -54.02 4.39
CA LEU A 226 26.39 -54.98 3.37
C LEU A 226 27.55 -55.51 2.50
N ARG A 227 28.78 -55.03 2.70
CA ARG A 227 29.97 -55.33 1.89
C ARG A 227 29.74 -55.15 0.37
N SER A 228 28.98 -54.12 0.00
CA SER A 228 28.58 -53.85 -1.39
C SER A 228 29.41 -52.74 -2.02
N ILE A 229 30.17 -53.09 -3.08
CA ILE A 229 30.97 -52.13 -3.85
C ILE A 229 30.10 -51.12 -4.62
N PHE A 230 28.88 -51.50 -4.97
CA PHE A 230 27.91 -50.62 -5.64
C PHE A 230 27.52 -49.43 -4.76
N ASN A 231 27.27 -49.67 -3.47
CA ASN A 231 26.94 -48.61 -2.51
C ASN A 231 28.13 -47.66 -2.28
N ALA A 232 29.36 -48.19 -2.30
CA ALA A 232 30.58 -47.36 -2.20
C ALA A 232 30.74 -46.44 -3.41
N LEU A 233 30.46 -46.93 -4.63
CA LEU A 233 30.50 -46.12 -5.85
C LEU A 233 29.45 -45.01 -5.81
N LEU A 234 28.24 -45.30 -5.35
CA LEU A 234 27.17 -44.31 -5.24
C LEU A 234 27.48 -43.23 -4.21
N ALA A 235 28.11 -43.61 -3.09
CA ALA A 235 28.57 -42.66 -2.09
C ALA A 235 29.65 -41.72 -2.65
N LEU A 236 30.61 -42.25 -3.41
CA LEU A 236 31.65 -41.44 -4.08
C LEU A 236 31.03 -40.38 -5.00
N LEU A 237 30.01 -40.77 -5.79
CA LEU A 237 29.31 -39.86 -6.69
C LEU A 237 28.57 -38.75 -5.92
N ALA A 238 27.92 -39.10 -4.81
CA ALA A 238 27.25 -38.13 -3.94
C ALA A 238 28.24 -37.10 -3.35
N PHE A 239 29.40 -37.55 -2.88
CA PHE A 239 30.46 -36.64 -2.40
C PHE A 239 31.06 -35.78 -3.51
N PHE A 240 31.27 -36.35 -4.70
CA PHE A 240 31.76 -35.59 -5.85
C PHE A 240 30.80 -34.45 -6.21
N TYR A 241 29.50 -34.73 -6.25
CA TYR A 241 28.48 -33.72 -6.54
C TYR A 241 28.39 -32.64 -5.44
N ALA A 242 28.48 -33.04 -4.16
CA ALA A 242 28.54 -32.08 -3.05
C ALA A 242 29.80 -31.18 -3.12
N GLY A 243 30.94 -31.75 -3.49
CA GLY A 243 32.19 -31.02 -3.71
C GLY A 243 32.09 -30.01 -4.85
N TYR A 244 31.49 -30.41 -5.98
CA TYR A 244 31.22 -29.53 -7.11
C TYR A 244 30.35 -28.33 -6.71
N LEU A 245 29.26 -28.57 -5.97
CA LEU A 245 28.38 -27.51 -5.48
C LEU A 245 29.10 -26.57 -4.49
N SER A 246 30.11 -27.05 -3.77
CA SER A 246 30.85 -26.29 -2.76
C SER A 246 31.88 -25.32 -3.36
N MET A 247 32.13 -25.35 -4.68
CA MET A 247 33.05 -24.41 -5.31
C MET A 247 32.65 -22.94 -5.06
N PRO A 248 33.60 -22.07 -4.65
CA PRO A 248 33.33 -20.67 -4.37
C PRO A 248 33.03 -19.90 -5.67
N MET A 249 32.11 -18.94 -5.59
CA MET A 249 31.83 -18.06 -6.72
C MET A 249 33.04 -17.16 -7.04
N GLN A 250 33.29 -16.98 -8.34
CA GLN A 250 34.37 -16.12 -8.82
C GLN A 250 34.15 -14.68 -8.35
N ARG A 251 35.23 -14.00 -7.96
CA ARG A 251 35.19 -12.57 -7.57
C ARG A 251 36.02 -11.75 -8.55
N VAL A 252 35.52 -10.57 -8.91
CA VAL A 252 36.21 -9.61 -9.77
C VAL A 252 36.53 -8.33 -9.00
N CYS A 253 37.69 -7.73 -9.29
CA CYS A 253 38.13 -6.48 -8.69
C CYS A 253 37.75 -5.32 -9.61
N LEU A 254 37.11 -4.30 -9.06
CA LEU A 254 36.72 -3.09 -9.78
C LEU A 254 37.65 -1.93 -9.40
N LYS A 255 38.09 -1.14 -10.39
CA LYS A 255 38.88 0.06 -10.18
C LYS A 255 38.08 1.15 -9.45
N GLU A 256 38.80 2.14 -8.93
CA GLU A 256 38.20 3.35 -8.38
C GLU A 256 37.61 4.22 -9.50
N ASN A 257 36.50 4.89 -9.20
CA ASN A 257 35.69 5.71 -10.11
C ASN A 257 35.08 4.96 -11.31
N SER A 258 35.04 3.63 -11.25
CA SER A 258 34.39 2.80 -12.26
C SER A 258 32.87 2.97 -12.25
N LYS A 259 32.26 3.00 -13.44
CA LYS A 259 30.82 3.16 -13.62
C LYS A 259 30.13 1.80 -13.62
N ILE A 260 29.04 1.71 -12.87
CA ILE A 260 28.16 0.54 -12.80
C ILE A 260 26.88 0.90 -13.55
N TYR A 261 26.47 0.07 -14.50
CA TYR A 261 25.37 0.30 -15.42
C TYR A 261 24.19 -0.62 -15.13
N ILE A 262 22.99 -0.21 -15.53
CA ILE A 262 21.77 -1.01 -15.38
C ILE A 262 21.72 -2.15 -16.42
N LEU A 263 22.22 -1.91 -17.63
CA LEU A 263 22.20 -2.85 -18.77
C LEU A 263 23.59 -2.93 -19.43
N PRO A 264 23.95 -4.06 -20.06
CA PRO A 264 25.24 -4.23 -20.74
C PRO A 264 25.22 -3.60 -22.15
N THR A 265 24.96 -2.30 -22.24
CA THR A 265 24.89 -1.56 -23.51
C THR A 265 25.63 -0.22 -23.42
N LYS A 266 26.14 0.27 -24.56
CA LYS A 266 26.93 1.53 -24.61
C LYS A 266 26.16 2.76 -24.12
N ASN A 267 24.84 2.77 -24.31
CA ASN A 267 23.96 3.89 -23.93
C ASN A 267 23.19 3.62 -22.62
N SER A 268 23.66 2.69 -21.79
CA SER A 268 23.00 2.39 -20.52
C SER A 268 23.18 3.52 -19.50
N THR A 269 22.14 3.76 -18.71
CA THR A 269 22.18 4.67 -17.57
C THR A 269 23.14 4.16 -16.51
N ILE A 270 23.96 5.07 -15.97
CA ILE A 270 24.85 4.79 -14.85
C ILE A 270 23.98 4.62 -13.60
N PHE A 271 24.01 3.41 -13.03
CA PHE A 271 23.35 3.05 -11.78
C PHE A 271 24.08 3.63 -10.57
N ARG A 272 25.41 3.50 -10.54
CA ARG A 272 26.27 3.93 -9.43
C ARG A 272 27.70 4.12 -9.92
N ILE A 273 28.46 4.99 -9.25
CA ILE A 273 29.90 5.10 -9.42
C ILE A 273 30.57 4.45 -8.21
N ASN A 274 31.54 3.59 -8.47
CA ASN A 274 32.33 2.95 -7.43
C ASN A 274 33.42 3.91 -6.95
N HIS A 275 33.41 4.31 -5.68
CA HIS A 275 34.35 5.31 -5.17
C HIS A 275 35.69 4.75 -4.69
N HIS A 276 35.80 3.43 -4.48
CA HIS A 276 37.02 2.82 -3.97
C HIS A 276 37.26 1.47 -4.63
N ARG A 277 38.52 1.05 -4.73
CA ARG A 277 38.87 -0.27 -5.26
C ARG A 277 38.25 -1.37 -4.37
N GLN A 278 37.33 -2.15 -4.93
CA GLN A 278 36.59 -3.19 -4.19
C GLN A 278 36.39 -4.45 -5.03
N LYS A 279 36.28 -5.60 -4.36
CA LYS A 279 35.95 -6.89 -4.99
C LYS A 279 34.45 -7.17 -4.92
N TYR A 280 33.88 -7.62 -6.01
CA TYR A 280 32.49 -8.02 -6.13
C TYR A 280 32.37 -9.48 -6.58
N ILE A 281 31.26 -10.12 -6.26
CA ILE A 281 30.94 -11.46 -6.76
C ILE A 281 30.55 -11.33 -8.24
N LYS A 282 31.19 -12.11 -9.10
CA LYS A 282 30.91 -12.20 -10.52
C LYS A 282 29.77 -13.18 -10.74
N LEU A 283 28.69 -12.70 -11.37
CA LEU A 283 27.50 -13.50 -11.63
C LEU A 283 27.46 -14.03 -13.06
N ASN A 284 27.82 -13.19 -14.04
CA ASN A 284 27.81 -13.56 -15.45
C ASN A 284 28.63 -12.58 -16.29
N GLU A 285 28.86 -12.89 -17.57
CA GLU A 285 29.54 -12.03 -18.53
C GLU A 285 28.83 -12.03 -19.88
N VAL A 286 28.63 -10.84 -20.45
CA VAL A 286 27.96 -10.65 -21.74
C VAL A 286 28.58 -9.47 -22.46
N SER A 287 29.00 -9.66 -23.72
CA SER A 287 29.31 -8.60 -24.69
C SER A 287 30.22 -7.47 -24.17
N GLY A 288 31.28 -7.81 -23.44
CA GLY A 288 32.24 -6.82 -22.94
C GLY A 288 31.95 -6.30 -21.52
N TYR A 289 30.90 -6.82 -20.88
CA TYR A 289 30.46 -6.44 -19.54
C TYR A 289 30.44 -7.64 -18.60
N VAL A 290 30.73 -7.39 -17.33
CA VAL A 290 30.61 -8.34 -16.22
C VAL A 290 29.45 -7.94 -15.35
N LYS A 291 28.57 -8.89 -15.07
CA LYS A 291 27.48 -8.75 -14.11
C LYS A 291 28.02 -9.00 -12.72
N ILE A 292 27.87 -8.03 -11.83
CA ILE A 292 28.36 -8.08 -10.45
C ILE A 292 27.21 -7.94 -9.44
N GLU A 293 27.34 -8.64 -8.33
CA GLU A 293 26.45 -8.48 -7.17
C GLU A 293 26.93 -7.31 -6.29
N LEU A 294 26.00 -6.47 -5.89
CA LEU A 294 26.19 -5.29 -5.07
C LEU A 294 25.59 -5.50 -3.68
N GLU A 295 25.87 -4.58 -2.76
CA GLU A 295 25.23 -4.54 -1.44
C GLU A 295 23.70 -4.58 -1.56
N ASN A 296 23.05 -5.28 -0.62
CA ASN A 296 21.60 -5.48 -0.57
C ASN A 296 21.02 -6.30 -1.75
N ASN A 297 21.74 -7.32 -2.23
CA ASN A 297 21.31 -8.22 -3.31
C ASN A 297 20.96 -7.52 -4.62
N LYS A 298 21.49 -6.30 -4.83
CA LYS A 298 21.33 -5.56 -6.07
C LYS A 298 22.34 -6.07 -7.10
N VAL A 299 22.06 -5.81 -8.37
CA VAL A 299 22.91 -6.30 -9.46
C VAL A 299 23.20 -5.18 -10.45
N GLY A 300 24.43 -5.14 -10.95
CA GLY A 300 24.86 -4.16 -11.93
C GLY A 300 25.83 -4.73 -12.96
N TRP A 301 26.04 -3.99 -14.03
CA TRP A 301 27.00 -4.34 -15.08
C TRP A 301 28.20 -3.39 -15.04
N VAL A 302 29.40 -3.93 -15.17
CA VAL A 302 30.64 -3.16 -15.27
C VAL A 302 31.36 -3.55 -16.54
N LYS A 303 32.09 -2.62 -17.16
CA LYS A 303 32.87 -2.95 -18.35
C LYS A 303 34.15 -3.68 -17.98
N TYR A 304 34.66 -4.52 -18.86
CA TYR A 304 35.97 -5.16 -18.63
C TYR A 304 37.11 -4.15 -18.45
N GLU A 305 37.08 -3.02 -19.16
CA GLU A 305 38.10 -1.97 -19.04
C GLU A 305 38.20 -1.38 -17.62
N ASP A 306 37.08 -1.43 -16.88
CA ASP A 306 36.94 -0.92 -15.52
C ASP A 306 37.38 -1.93 -14.45
N LEU A 307 37.68 -3.17 -14.84
CA LEU A 307 38.23 -4.19 -13.94
C LEU A 307 39.71 -3.93 -13.68
N CYS A 308 40.17 -4.31 -12.49
CA CYS A 308 41.58 -4.31 -12.15
C CYS A 308 42.32 -5.25 -13.11
N GLN A 309 43.38 -4.76 -13.75
CA GLN A 309 44.35 -5.66 -14.39
C GLN A 309 45.10 -6.39 -13.27
N ASN A 310 45.25 -7.70 -13.44
CA ASN A 310 46.04 -8.54 -12.53
C ASN A 310 47.52 -8.21 -12.66
#